data_AF-A0A820HYZ2-F1
#
_entry.id   AF-A0A820HYZ2-F1
#
_cell.length_a   1.000
_cell.length_b   1.000
_cell.length_c   1.000
_cell.angle_alpha   90.00
_cell.angle_beta   90.00
_cell.angle_gamma   90.00
#
_symmetry.space_group_name_H-M   'P 1'
#
loop_
_entity.id
_entity.type
_entity.pdbx_description
1 polymer ?
#
loop_
_entity_poly.entity_id
_entity_poly.type
_entity_poly.pdbx_seq_one_letter_code
_entity_poly.pdbx_strand_id
1 'polypeptide(L)'
;AEISDCTGSQWISAFRNEAEALLGITADEFGNHKLNQNENIIDDIFQKVMNRERNFKLRAKADQYNDERRIRFTCMRISDIDWISHGRRLIDEINQMEPMQN
;
A
#
# COMPACT_ATOMS: atom_id res chain seq x y z
N ALA A 1 -7.78 -3.16 1.31
CA ALA A 1 -6.51 -3.61 1.87
C ALA A 1 -6.22 -2.81 3.13
N GLU A 2 -5.56 -3.40 4.11
CA GLU A 2 -4.99 -2.68 5.25
C GLU A 2 -3.49 -2.49 4.99
N ILE A 3 -2.99 -1.28 5.21
CA ILE A 3 -1.56 -0.96 5.19
C ILE A 3 -1.17 -0.38 6.54
N SER A 4 0.10 -0.49 6.90
CA SER A 4 0.58 -0.03 8.20
C SER A 4 1.97 0.59 8.11
N ASP A 5 2.24 1.53 9.01
CA ASP A 5 3.57 2.06 9.28
C ASP A 5 3.80 2.17 10.81
N CYS A 6 4.87 2.84 11.23
CA CYS A 6 5.18 3.00 12.66
C CYS A 6 4.13 3.83 13.45
N THR A 7 3.21 4.51 12.78
CA THR A 7 2.17 5.36 13.39
C THR A 7 0.82 4.66 13.52
N GLY A 8 0.59 3.58 12.77
CA GLY A 8 -0.64 2.79 12.86
C GLY A 8 -1.01 2.12 11.54
N SER A 9 -2.30 1.77 11.42
CA SER A 9 -2.87 1.08 10.25
C SER A 9 -3.96 1.91 9.60
N GLN A 10 -4.10 1.78 8.28
CA GLN A 10 -5.14 2.46 7.49
C GLN A 10 -5.77 1.52 6.48
N TRP A 11 -7.11 1.56 6.42
CA TRP A 11 -7.89 0.90 5.38
C TRP A 11 -7.89 1.73 4.10
N ILE A 12 -7.51 1.09 2.99
CA ILE A 12 -7.46 1.71 1.67
C ILE A 12 -8.20 0.87 0.62
N SER A 13 -8.67 1.55 -0.42
CA SER A 13 -9.16 0.93 -1.65
C SER A 13 -8.12 1.08 -2.76
N ALA A 14 -7.75 -0.01 -3.42
CA ALA A 14 -6.99 0.01 -4.68
C ALA A 14 -7.92 -0.43 -5.81
N PHE A 15 -7.84 0.24 -6.96
CA PHE A 15 -8.61 -0.12 -8.15
C PHE A 15 -7.76 -0.95 -9.10
N ARG A 16 -8.35 -1.40 -10.23
CA ARG A 16 -7.76 -2.43 -11.12
C ARG A 16 -6.26 -2.24 -11.36
N ASN A 17 -5.85 -1.09 -11.89
CA ASN A 17 -4.45 -0.87 -12.28
C ASN A 17 -3.48 -1.03 -11.10
N GLU A 18 -3.79 -0.41 -9.95
CA GLU A 18 -2.96 -0.48 -8.75
C GLU A 18 -2.99 -1.87 -8.12
N ALA A 19 -4.15 -2.54 -8.14
CA ALA A 19 -4.30 -3.88 -7.59
C ALA A 19 -3.55 -4.92 -8.43
N GLU A 20 -3.63 -4.86 -9.75
CA GLU A 20 -2.90 -5.75 -10.65
C GLU A 20 -1.39 -5.48 -10.59
N ALA A 21 -0.98 -4.21 -10.52
CA ALA A 21 0.43 -3.85 -10.32
C ALA A 21 0.99 -4.39 -8.99
N LEU A 22 0.18 -4.42 -7.93
CA LEU A 22 0.58 -5.00 -6.65
C LEU A 22 0.64 -6.52 -6.72
N LEU A 23 -0.41 -7.18 -7.22
CA LEU A 23 -0.56 -8.63 -7.24
C LEU A 23 0.30 -9.31 -8.31
N GLY A 24 0.75 -8.57 -9.32
CA GLY A 24 1.55 -9.09 -10.43
C GLY A 24 0.77 -9.96 -11.42
N ILE A 25 -0.57 -9.97 -11.33
CA ILE A 25 -1.47 -10.67 -12.24
C ILE A 25 -2.71 -9.82 -12.51
N THR A 26 -3.39 -10.10 -13.62
CA THR A 26 -4.63 -9.41 -14.01
C THR A 26 -5.83 -9.89 -13.18
N ALA A 27 -6.89 -9.08 -13.15
CA ALA A 27 -8.16 -9.44 -12.51
C ALA A 27 -8.79 -10.69 -13.15
N ASP A 28 -8.62 -10.86 -14.47
CA ASP A 28 -9.15 -12.02 -15.21
C ASP A 28 -8.40 -13.30 -14.85
N GLU A 29 -7.07 -13.27 -14.77
CA GLU A 29 -6.26 -14.39 -14.30
C GLU A 29 -6.62 -14.77 -12.86
N PHE A 30 -6.75 -13.79 -11.97
CA PHE A 30 -7.16 -14.03 -10.58
C PHE A 30 -8.54 -14.69 -10.52
N GLY A 31 -9.51 -14.19 -11.30
CA GLY A 31 -10.84 -14.76 -11.41
C GLY A 31 -10.81 -16.21 -11.91
N ASN A 32 -10.01 -16.49 -12.93
CA ASN A 32 -9.83 -17.85 -13.44
C ASN A 32 -9.22 -18.80 -12.39
N HIS A 33 -8.22 -18.36 -11.63
CA HIS A 33 -7.68 -19.16 -10.52
C HIS A 33 -8.74 -19.45 -9.45
N LYS A 34 -9.59 -18.47 -9.12
CA LYS A 34 -10.69 -18.65 -8.18
C LYS A 34 -11.74 -19.64 -8.69
N LEU A 35 -12.16 -19.53 -9.95
CA LEU A 35 -13.16 -20.43 -10.55
C LEU A 35 -12.69 -21.88 -10.60
N ASN A 36 -11.41 -22.10 -10.89
CA ASN A 36 -10.81 -23.43 -10.95
C ASN A 36 -10.33 -23.95 -9.59
N GLN A 37 -10.69 -23.30 -8.47
CA GLN A 37 -10.34 -23.71 -7.10
C GLN A 37 -8.82 -23.87 -6.87
N ASN A 38 -8.01 -23.04 -7.54
CA ASN A 38 -6.56 -23.05 -7.40
C ASN A 38 -6.12 -22.23 -6.16
N GLU A 39 -6.60 -22.61 -4.97
CA GLU A 39 -6.38 -21.85 -3.73
C GLU A 39 -4.89 -21.64 -3.41
N ASN A 40 -4.06 -22.67 -3.59
CA ASN A 40 -2.62 -22.57 -3.36
C ASN A 40 -1.95 -21.46 -4.20
N ILE A 41 -2.38 -21.28 -5.45
CA ILE A 41 -1.82 -20.24 -6.33
C ILE A 41 -2.21 -18.85 -5.82
N ILE A 42 -3.46 -18.69 -5.39
CA ILE A 42 -3.96 -17.43 -4.84
C ILE A 42 -3.23 -17.09 -3.55
N ASP A 43 -3.03 -18.07 -2.67
CA ASP A 43 -2.29 -17.88 -1.43
C ASP A 43 -0.84 -17.48 -1.70
N ASP A 44 -0.17 -18.13 -2.66
CA ASP A 44 1.18 -17.78 -3.08
C ASP A 44 1.27 -16.34 -3.62
N ILE A 45 0.25 -15.87 -4.36
CA ILE A 45 0.18 -14.49 -4.84
C ILE A 45 0.11 -13.52 -3.65
N PHE A 46 -0.76 -13.78 -2.68
CA PHE A 46 -0.87 -12.92 -1.49
C PHE A 46 0.40 -12.96 -0.64
N GLN A 47 0.97 -14.13 -0.40
CA GLN A 47 2.22 -14.26 0.37
C GLN A 47 3.38 -13.47 -0.27
N LYS A 48 3.42 -13.39 -1.60
CA LYS A 48 4.43 -12.59 -2.31
C LYS A 48 4.30 -11.10 -2.08
N VAL A 49 3.11 -10.56 -1.82
CA VAL A 49 2.88 -9.11 -1.68
C VAL A 49 2.76 -8.66 -0.23
N MET A 50 2.32 -9.54 0.67
CA MET A 50 2.19 -9.26 2.09
C MET A 50 3.57 -9.07 2.73
N ASN A 51 3.62 -8.27 3.81
CA ASN A 51 4.84 -7.97 4.57
C ASN A 51 5.99 -7.38 3.73
N ARG A 52 5.66 -6.64 2.66
CA ARG A 52 6.64 -5.89 1.87
C ARG A 52 6.37 -4.40 1.95
N GLU A 53 7.41 -3.63 2.23
CA GLU A 53 7.31 -2.18 2.21
C GLU A 53 7.20 -1.64 0.77
N ARG A 54 6.33 -0.65 0.59
CA ARG A 54 6.03 0.00 -0.69
C ARG A 54 5.70 1.46 -0.44
N ASN A 55 5.93 2.28 -1.46
CA ASN A 55 5.45 3.65 -1.49
C ASN A 55 4.00 3.67 -2.00
N PHE A 56 3.07 4.11 -1.16
CA PHE A 56 1.65 4.29 -1.51
C PHE A 56 1.33 5.77 -1.66
N LYS A 57 0.85 6.19 -2.83
CA LYS A 57 0.25 7.51 -3.01
C LYS A 57 -1.25 7.39 -2.77
N LEU A 58 -1.75 7.99 -1.69
CA LEU A 58 -3.16 7.94 -1.33
C LEU A 58 -3.87 9.25 -1.66
N ARG A 59 -5.15 9.14 -2.05
CA ARG A 59 -6.11 10.26 -2.09
C ARG A 59 -7.08 10.10 -0.94
N ALA A 60 -7.08 11.06 -0.02
CA ALA A 60 -8.09 11.18 1.01
C ALA A 60 -9.25 12.04 0.50
N LYS A 61 -10.48 11.52 0.53
CA LYS A 61 -11.69 12.26 0.17
C LYS A 61 -12.77 12.02 1.21
N ALA A 62 -13.40 13.10 1.68
CA ALA A 62 -14.60 12.98 2.49
C ALA A 62 -15.78 12.64 1.59
N ASP A 63 -16.43 11.51 1.86
CA ASP A 63 -17.71 11.14 1.27
C ASP A 63 -18.79 11.22 2.34
N GLN A 64 -20.00 11.61 1.94
CA GLN A 64 -21.17 11.71 2.82
C GLN A 64 -22.27 10.77 2.31
N TYR A 65 -22.74 9.88 3.17
CA TYR A 65 -23.82 8.94 2.87
C TYR A 65 -24.69 8.78 4.12
N ASN A 66 -26.00 8.93 3.99
CA ASN A 66 -26.96 8.84 5.10
C ASN A 66 -26.52 9.64 6.35
N ASP A 67 -26.18 10.91 6.17
CA ASP A 67 -25.67 11.83 7.21
C ASP A 67 -24.35 11.44 7.89
N GLU A 68 -23.73 10.32 7.51
CA GLU A 68 -22.39 9.96 7.95
C GLU A 68 -21.34 10.53 7.00
N ARG A 69 -20.38 11.29 7.56
CA ARG A 69 -19.19 11.76 6.85
C ARG A 69 -18.01 10.84 7.17
N ARG A 70 -17.48 10.16 6.15
CA ARG A 70 -16.30 9.30 6.29
C ARG A 70 -15.21 9.72 5.32
N ILE A 71 -13.98 9.80 5.80
CA ILE A 71 -12.81 9.94 4.94
C ILE A 71 -12.50 8.58 4.33
N ARG A 72 -12.47 8.51 3.00
CA ARG A 72 -12.03 7.34 2.25
C ARG A 72 -10.66 7.58 1.66
N PHE A 73 -9.80 6.58 1.77
CA PHE A 73 -8.46 6.58 1.21
C PHE A 73 -8.42 5.66 -0.01
N THR A 74 -8.14 6.25 -1.16
CA THR A 74 -7.96 5.53 -2.42
C THR A 74 -6.48 5.52 -2.79
N CYS A 75 -5.95 4.34 -3.09
CA CYS A 75 -4.62 4.20 -3.67
C CYS A 75 -4.63 4.71 -5.11
N MET A 76 -3.77 5.67 -5.38
CA MET A 76 -3.59 6.29 -6.70
C MET A 76 -2.34 5.79 -7.42
N ARG A 77 -1.39 5.22 -6.67
CA ARG A 77 -0.14 4.65 -7.19
C ARG A 77 0.53 3.80 -6.11
N ILE A 78 1.13 2.70 -6.55
CA ILE A 78 2.04 1.87 -5.76
C ILE A 78 3.38 1.85 -6.48
N SER A 79 4.48 1.99 -5.75
CA SER A 79 5.82 1.79 -6.30
C SER A 79 6.75 1.17 -5.26
N ASP A 80 7.83 0.58 -5.74
CA ASP A 80 8.89 0.07 -4.86
C ASP A 80 9.57 1.21 -4.09
N ILE A 81 10.25 0.83 -3.02
CA ILE A 81 11.10 1.73 -2.24
C ILE A 81 12.50 1.72 -2.83
N ASP A 82 12.99 2.90 -3.18
CA ASP A 82 14.42 3.11 -3.38
C ASP A 82 15.09 3.23 -2.00
N TRP A 83 15.67 2.13 -1.54
CA TRP A 83 16.29 2.03 -0.22
C TRP A 83 17.48 2.98 -0.04
N ILE A 84 18.20 3.31 -1.11
CA ILE A 84 19.35 4.23 -1.02
C ILE A 84 18.84 5.64 -0.74
N SER A 85 17.86 6.10 -1.53
CA SER A 85 17.25 7.42 -1.32
C SER A 85 16.48 7.50 0.00
N HIS A 86 15.78 6.43 0.38
CA HIS A 86 15.07 6.35 1.65
C HIS A 86 16.01 6.45 2.85
N GLY A 87 17.11 5.67 2.84
CA GLY A 87 18.10 5.69 3.91
C GLY A 87 18.79 7.06 4.05
N ARG A 88 19.14 7.70 2.93
CA ARG A 88 19.68 9.08 2.95
C ARG A 88 18.71 10.07 3.59
N ARG A 89 17.43 10.03 3.20
CA ARG A 89 16.39 10.88 3.81
C ARG A 89 16.30 10.66 5.32
N LEU A 90 16.32 9.41 5.79
CA LEU A 90 16.28 9.11 7.22
C LEU A 90 17.49 9.66 7.97
N ILE A 91 18.70 9.56 7.41
CA ILE A 91 19.92 10.15 7.99
C ILE A 91 19.76 11.67 8.10
N ASP A 92 19.28 12.33 7.04
CA ASP A 92 19.07 13.78 7.04
C ASP A 92 18.04 14.19 8.11
N GLU A 93 16.94 13.45 8.25
CA GLU A 93 15.91 13.68 9.27
C GLU A 93 16.45 13.50 10.70
N ILE A 94 17.28 12.47 10.94
CA ILE A 94 17.91 12.25 12.24
C ILE A 94 18.88 13.39 12.58
N ASN A 95 19.73 13.80 11.63
CA ASN A 95 20.67 14.90 11.83
C ASN A 95 19.96 16.23 12.14
N GLN A 96 18.76 16.47 11.59
CA GLN A 96 17.95 17.65 11.92
C GLN A 96 17.36 17.60 13.34
N MET A 97 17.26 16.42 13.94
CA MET A 97 16.80 16.24 15.32
C MET A 97 17.95 16.38 16.34
N GLU A 98 19.20 16.28 15.91
CA GLU A 98 20.32 16.54 16.81
C GLU A 98 20.35 18.03 17.22
N PRO A 99 20.36 18.34 18.52
CA PRO A 99 20.54 19.72 18.96
C PRO A 99 21.88 20.23 18.45
N MET A 100 21.94 21.45 17.93
CA MET A 100 23.22 22.09 17.59
C MET A 100 24.13 22.01 18.81
N GLN A 101 25.24 21.27 18.70
CA GLN A 101 26.30 21.30 19.70
C GLN A 101 26.90 22.72 19.65
N ASN A 102 26.64 23.50 20.71
CA ASN A 102 27.31 24.77 20.98
C ASN A 102 28.79 24.54 21.28
#